data_AF-A0A0G2T6A4-F1
#
_entry.id   AF-A0A0G2T6A4-F1
#
_cell.length_a   1.000
_cell.length_b   1.000
_cell.length_c   1.000
_cell.angle_alpha   90.00
_cell.angle_beta   90.00
_cell.angle_gamma   90.00
#
_symmetry.space_group_name_H-M   'P 1'
#
loop_
_entity.id
_entity.type
_entity.pdbx_description
1 polymer ?
#
loop_
_entity_poly.entity_id
_entity_poly.type
_entity_poly.pdbx_seq_one_letter_code
_entity_poly.pdbx_strand_id
1 'polypeptide(L)'
;MSWFVSMLCLAMSCVVMSLESPQILVFCLVMQSFLVVTLMGFLSSIWYSYILFLVFLGGMLVIFVYISSLAAGVKIDYQLKFSSFVFIGMMFMIFLLNWSDCKMMFSEIFSVMLMDTYGVHSLISMWSFILYLFIVGYLLLALYNVCWMMKTNKGPLRALK
;
A
#
# COMPACT_ATOMS: atom_id res chain seq x y z
N MET A 1 -14.86 -1.90 -14.95
CA MET A 1 -13.55 -2.47 -14.58
C MET A 1 -13.05 -1.93 -13.24
N SER A 2 -12.93 -0.60 -13.06
CA SER A 2 -12.54 0.01 -11.77
C SER A 2 -13.36 -0.48 -10.57
N TRP A 3 -14.69 -0.57 -10.70
CA TRP A 3 -15.59 -1.10 -9.67
C TRP A 3 -15.32 -2.56 -9.24
N PHE A 4 -14.93 -3.40 -10.19
CA PHE A 4 -14.58 -4.79 -9.87
C PHE A 4 -13.26 -4.85 -9.10
N VAL A 5 -12.27 -4.06 -9.56
CA VAL A 5 -10.97 -3.99 -8.90
C VAL A 5 -11.10 -3.35 -7.50
N SER A 6 -12.02 -2.42 -7.27
CA SER A 6 -12.20 -1.78 -5.96
C SER A 6 -12.79 -2.76 -4.94
N MET A 7 -13.72 -3.61 -5.38
CA MET A 7 -14.24 -4.70 -4.55
C MET A 7 -13.17 -5.73 -4.22
N LEU A 8 -12.29 -6.08 -5.17
CA LEU A 8 -11.15 -6.94 -4.91
C LEU A 8 -10.18 -6.34 -3.87
N CYS A 9 -9.90 -5.04 -3.96
CA CYS A 9 -9.07 -4.35 -2.94
C CYS A 9 -9.70 -4.41 -1.55
N LEU A 10 -11.02 -4.18 -1.44
CA LEU A 10 -11.73 -4.27 -0.17
C LEU A 10 -11.70 -5.69 0.39
N ALA A 11 -11.96 -6.71 -0.43
CA ALA A 11 -11.87 -8.11 -0.01
C ALA A 11 -10.47 -8.46 0.52
N MET A 12 -9.41 -8.03 -0.19
CA MET A 12 -8.03 -8.25 0.23
C MET A 12 -7.71 -7.54 1.55
N SER A 13 -8.24 -6.33 1.78
CA SER A 13 -8.05 -5.61 3.04
C SER A 13 -8.63 -6.34 4.25
N CYS A 14 -9.79 -6.99 4.09
CA CYS A 14 -10.40 -7.82 5.13
C CYS A 14 -9.54 -9.06 5.44
N VAL A 15 -8.93 -9.67 4.42
CA VAL A 15 -8.01 -10.79 4.61
C VAL A 15 -6.78 -10.34 5.40
N VAL A 16 -6.17 -9.21 5.05
CA VAL A 16 -5.00 -8.64 5.75
C VAL A 16 -5.26 -8.43 7.25
N MET A 17 -6.44 -7.93 7.63
CA MET A 17 -6.82 -7.76 9.04
C MET A 17 -6.92 -9.08 9.83
N SER A 18 -7.12 -10.20 9.13
CA SER A 18 -7.30 -11.51 9.76
C SER A 18 -6.01 -12.34 9.90
N LEU A 19 -4.91 -11.89 9.28
CA LEU A 19 -3.63 -12.61 9.27
C LEU A 19 -2.81 -12.33 10.53
N GLU A 20 -2.36 -13.40 11.18
CA GLU A 20 -1.53 -13.31 12.40
C GLU A 20 -0.04 -13.51 12.12
N SER A 21 0.30 -14.24 11.04
CA SER A 21 1.70 -14.48 10.67
C SER A 21 2.28 -13.29 9.89
N PRO A 22 3.40 -12.70 10.36
CA PRO A 22 3.96 -11.48 9.77
C PRO A 22 4.49 -11.70 8.35
N GLN A 23 4.96 -12.93 8.04
CA GLN A 23 5.47 -13.27 6.71
C GLN A 23 4.36 -13.28 5.65
N ILE A 24 3.21 -13.92 5.95
CA ILE A 24 2.07 -13.94 5.02
C ILE A 24 1.44 -12.55 4.94
N LEU A 25 1.41 -11.81 6.04
CA LEU A 25 0.94 -10.42 6.05
C LEU A 25 1.68 -9.57 5.01
N VAL A 26 3.02 -9.63 4.97
CA VAL A 26 3.82 -8.87 4.00
C VAL A 26 3.54 -9.32 2.57
N PHE A 27 3.42 -10.62 2.32
CA PHE A 27 3.07 -11.13 0.99
C PHE A 27 1.69 -10.65 0.51
N CYS A 28 0.67 -10.72 1.38
CA CYS A 28 -0.66 -10.22 1.08
C CYS A 28 -0.68 -8.70 0.85
N LEU A 29 0.13 -7.93 1.59
CA LEU A 29 0.25 -6.48 1.40
C LEU A 29 0.88 -6.11 0.05
N VAL A 30 1.85 -6.87 -0.47
CA VAL A 30 2.42 -6.66 -1.81
C VAL A 30 1.36 -6.91 -2.90
N MET A 31 0.54 -7.96 -2.75
CA MET A 31 -0.55 -8.22 -3.71
C MET A 31 -1.64 -7.15 -3.63
N GLN A 32 -1.97 -6.68 -2.42
CA GLN A 32 -2.92 -5.59 -2.24
C GLN A 32 -2.42 -4.28 -2.85
N SER A 33 -1.15 -3.92 -2.66
CA SER A 33 -0.59 -2.68 -3.21
C SER A 33 -0.57 -2.69 -4.74
N PHE A 34 -0.32 -3.84 -5.37
CA PHE A 34 -0.46 -3.98 -6.82
C PHE A 34 -1.89 -3.68 -7.30
N LEU A 35 -2.91 -4.23 -6.63
CA LEU A 35 -4.31 -3.94 -6.96
C LEU A 35 -4.65 -2.45 -6.78
N VAL A 36 -4.17 -1.82 -5.72
CA VAL A 36 -4.37 -0.38 -5.47
C VAL A 36 -3.73 0.48 -6.55
N VAL A 37 -2.52 0.14 -7.01
CA VAL A 37 -1.86 0.85 -8.12
C VAL A 37 -2.68 0.74 -9.40
N THR A 38 -3.21 -0.44 -9.72
CA THR A 38 -4.07 -0.60 -10.89
C THR A 38 -5.35 0.23 -10.78
N LEU A 39 -5.95 0.35 -9.58
CA LEU A 39 -7.10 1.24 -9.35
C LEU A 39 -6.78 2.70 -9.57
N MET A 40 -5.67 3.17 -9.01
CA MET A 40 -5.23 4.56 -9.17
C MET A 40 -4.92 4.88 -10.62
N GLY A 41 -4.36 3.93 -11.38
CA GLY A 41 -4.15 4.08 -12.83
C GLY A 41 -5.44 4.20 -13.64
N PHE A 42 -6.57 3.65 -13.16
CA PHE A 42 -7.88 3.85 -13.81
C PHE A 42 -8.55 5.18 -13.44
N LEU A 43 -8.25 5.75 -12.26
CA LEU A 43 -8.93 6.93 -11.71
C LEU A 43 -8.14 8.23 -11.92
N SER A 44 -6.82 8.15 -11.99
CA SER A 44 -5.90 9.30 -12.02
C SER A 44 -4.78 9.09 -13.04
N SER A 45 -3.97 10.11 -13.30
CA SER A 45 -2.84 9.97 -14.20
C SER A 45 -1.88 8.83 -13.81
N ILE A 46 -1.37 8.16 -14.85
CA ILE A 46 -0.46 7.01 -14.76
C ILE A 46 0.80 7.36 -13.95
N TRP A 47 1.25 8.62 -14.00
CA TRP A 47 2.43 9.09 -13.28
C TRP A 47 2.33 8.94 -11.75
N TYR A 48 1.19 9.29 -11.15
CA TYR A 48 1.00 9.14 -9.71
C TYR A 48 0.91 7.66 -9.31
N SER A 49 0.20 6.85 -10.11
CA SER A 49 0.12 5.40 -9.87
C SER A 49 1.50 4.73 -9.89
N TYR A 50 2.38 5.17 -10.78
CA TYR A 50 3.75 4.67 -10.90
C TYR A 50 4.63 5.05 -9.70
N ILE A 51 4.57 6.31 -9.24
CA ILE A 51 5.34 6.74 -8.06
C ILE A 51 4.89 5.97 -6.81
N LEU A 52 3.58 5.80 -6.62
CA LEU A 52 3.03 5.01 -5.51
C LEU A 52 3.51 3.55 -5.55
N PHE A 53 3.55 2.94 -6.73
CA PHE A 53 4.05 1.57 -6.88
C PHE A 53 5.50 1.42 -6.42
N LEU A 54 6.39 2.30 -6.87
CA LEU A 54 7.82 2.23 -6.53
C LEU A 54 8.07 2.40 -5.04
N VAL A 55 7.44 3.39 -4.40
CA VAL A 55 7.66 3.68 -2.98
C VAL A 55 7.13 2.55 -2.10
N PHE A 56 5.93 2.03 -2.40
CA PHE A 56 5.36 0.92 -1.62
C PHE A 56 6.13 -0.38 -1.80
N LEU A 57 6.49 -0.73 -3.04
CA LEU A 57 7.21 -1.97 -3.32
C LEU A 57 8.61 -1.94 -2.71
N GLY A 58 9.32 -0.82 -2.81
CA GLY A 58 10.63 -0.64 -2.17
C GLY A 58 10.58 -0.79 -0.66
N GLY A 59 9.63 -0.12 0.02
CA GLY A 59 9.50 -0.18 1.47
C GLY A 59 9.13 -1.57 2.00
N MET A 60 8.19 -2.25 1.34
CA MET A 60 7.73 -3.59 1.77
C MET A 60 8.81 -4.65 1.60
N LEU A 61 9.68 -4.55 0.60
CA LEU A 61 10.81 -5.48 0.43
C LEU A 61 11.85 -5.37 1.54
N VAL A 62 12.16 -4.16 2.01
CA VAL A 62 13.11 -3.96 3.14
C VAL A 62 12.55 -4.60 4.42
N ILE A 63 11.25 -4.40 4.68
CA ILE A 63 10.57 -5.02 5.83
C ILE A 63 10.55 -6.56 5.71
N PHE A 64 10.33 -7.09 4.51
CA PHE A 64 10.37 -8.54 4.25
C PHE A 64 11.73 -9.16 4.62
N VAL A 65 12.83 -8.56 4.17
CA VAL A 65 14.19 -9.04 4.48
C VAL A 65 14.46 -8.97 5.99
N TYR A 66 14.01 -7.90 6.66
CA TYR A 66 14.16 -7.76 8.10
C TYR A 66 13.41 -8.86 8.87
N ILE A 67 12.12 -9.08 8.60
CA ILE A 67 11.30 -10.07 9.31
C ILE A 67 11.75 -11.50 9.00
N SER A 68 12.11 -11.80 7.75
CA SER A 68 12.61 -13.13 7.36
C SER A 68 13.91 -13.51 8.07
N SER A 69 14.80 -12.55 8.34
CA SER A 69 16.06 -12.80 9.06
C SER A 69 15.88 -12.97 10.57
N LEU A 70 14.85 -12.35 11.17
CA LEU A 70 14.56 -12.45 12.60
C LEU A 70 13.77 -13.70 13.01
N ALA A 71 12.91 -14.21 12.12
CA ALA A 71 11.90 -15.21 12.48
C ALA A 71 12.00 -16.53 11.70
N ALA A 72 13.20 -16.94 11.29
CA ALA A 72 13.45 -18.09 10.40
C ALA A 72 13.00 -19.49 10.93
N GLY A 73 12.16 -19.57 11.97
CA GLY A 73 11.73 -20.85 12.55
C GLY A 73 10.31 -20.92 13.10
N VAL A 74 9.45 -19.91 12.95
CA VAL A 74 8.05 -19.99 13.42
C VAL A 74 7.20 -20.71 12.38
N LYS A 75 6.56 -21.81 12.77
CA LYS A 75 5.62 -22.55 11.91
C LYS A 75 4.48 -21.64 11.49
N ILE A 76 4.12 -21.73 10.21
CA ILE A 76 3.02 -20.98 9.64
C ILE A 76 1.72 -21.69 10.06
N ASP A 77 1.17 -21.31 11.21
CA ASP A 77 -0.17 -21.74 11.59
C ASP A 77 -1.18 -20.77 10.98
N TYR A 78 -1.94 -21.28 10.02
CA TYR A 78 -2.93 -20.52 9.27
C TYR A 78 -4.33 -20.83 9.81
N GLN A 79 -4.93 -19.87 10.51
CA GLN A 79 -6.34 -19.93 10.87
C GLN A 79 -7.03 -18.68 10.35
N LEU A 80 -7.61 -18.77 9.14
CA LEU A 80 -8.55 -17.74 8.70
C LEU A 80 -9.74 -17.77 9.64
N LYS A 81 -9.98 -16.64 10.31
CA LYS A 81 -11.17 -16.46 11.15
C LYS A 81 -12.40 -16.57 10.26
N PHE A 82 -13.36 -17.40 10.65
CA PHE A 82 -14.63 -17.60 9.93
C PHE A 82 -15.37 -16.26 9.64
N SER A 83 -15.16 -15.24 10.47
CA SER A 83 -15.66 -13.88 10.26
C SER A 83 -15.18 -13.24 8.94
N SER A 84 -13.96 -13.55 8.49
CA SER A 84 -13.42 -13.04 7.22
C SER A 84 -14.20 -13.57 6.01
N PHE A 85 -14.58 -14.85 6.02
CA PHE A 85 -15.38 -15.48 4.97
C PHE A 85 -16.79 -14.88 4.87
N VAL A 86 -17.43 -14.60 6.01
CA VAL A 86 -18.76 -13.98 6.04
C VAL A 86 -18.72 -12.57 5.46
N PHE A 87 -17.71 -11.77 5.80
CA PHE A 87 -17.54 -10.42 5.24
C PHE A 87 -17.31 -10.44 3.73
N ILE A 88 -16.50 -11.37 3.22
CA ILE A 88 -16.26 -11.53 1.78
C ILE A 88 -17.57 -11.89 1.06
N GLY A 89 -18.38 -12.78 1.63
CA GLY A 89 -19.68 -13.15 1.08
C GLY A 89 -20.66 -11.98 1.00
N MET A 90 -20.71 -11.13 2.03
CA MET A 90 -21.56 -9.93 2.03
C MET A 90 -21.15 -8.93 0.95
N MET A 91 -19.85 -8.73 0.74
CA MET A 91 -19.35 -7.82 -0.31
C MET A 91 -19.67 -8.32 -1.72
N PHE A 92 -19.67 -9.64 -1.92
CA PHE A 92 -20.05 -10.23 -3.21
C PHE A 92 -21.54 -10.00 -3.53
N MET A 93 -22.42 -10.01 -2.53
CA MET A 93 -23.84 -9.74 -2.72
C MET A 93 -24.10 -8.27 -3.08
N ILE A 94 -23.37 -7.33 -2.47
CA ILE A 94 -23.45 -5.90 -2.80
C ILE A 94 -23.00 -5.64 -4.25
N PHE A 95 -22.01 -6.39 -4.74
CA PHE A 95 -21.55 -6.28 -6.13
C PHE A 95 -22.64 -6.66 -7.14
N LEU A 96 -23.37 -7.75 -6.88
CA LEU A 96 -24.44 -8.20 -7.76
C LEU A 96 -25.59 -7.18 -7.85
N LEU A 97 -25.86 -6.48 -6.74
CA LEU A 97 -26.92 -5.46 -6.67
C LEU A 97 -26.55 -4.19 -7.46
N ASN A 98 -25.29 -3.76 -7.43
CA ASN A 98 -24.86 -2.50 -8.05
C ASN A 98 -24.41 -2.62 -9.53
N TRP A 99 -24.45 -3.81 -10.13
CA TRP A 99 -24.03 -4.01 -11.52
C TRP A 99 -24.92 -3.25 -12.52
N SER A 100 -26.20 -3.01 -12.20
CA SER A 100 -27.17 -2.38 -13.12
C SER A 100 -26.89 -0.89 -13.41
N ASP A 101 -26.33 -0.15 -12.46
CA ASP A 101 -26.28 1.33 -12.51
C ASP A 101 -24.94 1.88 -13.04
N CYS A 102 -24.02 1.00 -13.41
CA CYS A 102 -22.62 1.31 -13.67
C CYS A 102 -22.36 2.09 -15.00
N LYS A 103 -23.38 2.30 -15.84
CA LYS A 103 -23.22 2.95 -17.15
C LYS A 103 -23.03 4.47 -17.08
N MET A 104 -23.45 5.13 -16.01
CA MET A 104 -23.49 6.60 -15.94
C MET A 104 -22.15 7.24 -15.52
N MET A 105 -21.22 6.48 -14.94
CA MET A 105 -19.93 7.01 -14.46
C MET A 105 -18.83 7.07 -15.52
N PHE A 106 -18.98 6.40 -16.66
CA PHE A 106 -17.89 6.27 -17.62
C PHE A 106 -17.60 7.59 -18.38
N SER A 107 -18.56 8.52 -18.45
CA SER A 107 -18.40 9.82 -19.12
C SER A 107 -17.59 10.83 -18.32
N GLU A 108 -17.67 10.82 -16.98
CA GLU A 108 -16.96 11.80 -16.14
C GLU A 108 -15.46 11.48 -15.99
N ILE A 109 -15.09 10.19 -16.10
CA ILE A 109 -13.69 9.75 -15.99
C ILE A 109 -12.84 10.31 -17.15
N PHE A 110 -13.44 10.47 -18.34
CA PHE A 110 -12.74 10.98 -19.52
C PHE A 110 -12.40 12.48 -19.39
N SER A 111 -13.25 13.27 -18.74
CA SER A 111 -12.99 14.70 -18.50
C SER A 111 -11.89 14.94 -17.44
N VAL A 112 -11.76 14.06 -16.45
CA VAL A 112 -10.72 14.16 -15.41
C VAL A 112 -9.33 13.89 -15.99
N MET A 113 -9.23 12.94 -16.92
CA MET A 113 -7.95 12.53 -17.52
C MET A 113 -7.25 13.65 -18.32
N LEU A 114 -8.02 14.61 -18.85
CA LEU A 114 -7.50 15.79 -19.59
C LEU A 114 -7.00 16.92 -18.68
N MET A 115 -7.40 16.94 -17.40
CA MET A 115 -7.05 17.99 -16.44
C MET A 115 -5.67 17.76 -15.78
N ASP A 116 -5.19 16.52 -15.77
CA ASP A 116 -4.06 16.07 -14.94
C ASP A 116 -2.67 16.50 -15.43
N THR A 117 -2.50 16.88 -16.71
CA THR A 117 -1.20 17.37 -17.23
C THR A 117 -0.74 18.67 -16.56
N TYR A 118 -1.66 19.42 -15.95
CA TYR A 118 -1.35 20.65 -15.21
C TYR A 118 -0.97 20.40 -13.74
N GLY A 119 -1.36 19.26 -13.17
CA GLY A 119 -1.15 18.95 -11.75
C GLY A 119 0.32 18.82 -11.39
N VAL A 120 1.11 18.08 -12.18
CA VAL A 120 2.55 17.87 -11.90
C VAL A 120 3.33 19.18 -12.03
N HIS A 121 2.97 20.03 -13.00
CA HIS A 121 3.63 21.33 -13.20
C HIS A 121 3.30 22.33 -12.07
N SER A 122 2.15 22.19 -11.41
CA SER A 122 1.76 23.01 -10.25
C SER A 122 2.56 22.68 -8.98
N LEU A 123 3.10 21.46 -8.87
CA LEU A 123 3.89 21.01 -7.70
C LEU A 123 5.28 21.65 -7.63
N ILE A 124 5.77 22.27 -8.70
CA ILE A 124 7.06 22.98 -8.75
C ILE A 124 6.82 24.50 -8.85
N SER A 125 5.62 24.96 -8.47
CA SER A 125 5.33 26.39 -8.39
C SER A 125 6.08 27.04 -7.22
N MET A 126 6.26 28.36 -7.27
CA MET A 126 6.98 29.12 -6.23
C MET A 126 6.40 28.89 -4.81
N TRP A 127 5.11 28.55 -4.71
CA TRP A 127 4.39 28.27 -3.47
C TRP A 127 4.75 26.93 -2.84
N SER A 128 5.14 25.92 -3.63
CA SER A 128 5.49 24.58 -3.11
C SER A 128 6.92 24.48 -2.60
N PHE A 129 7.75 25.51 -2.80
CA PHE A 129 9.15 25.53 -2.35
C PHE A 129 9.28 25.37 -0.82
N ILE A 130 8.37 25.96 -0.04
CA ILE A 130 8.34 25.81 1.42
C ILE A 130 8.10 24.33 1.81
N LEU A 131 7.19 23.65 1.12
CA LEU A 131 6.87 22.25 1.36
C LEU A 131 8.04 21.35 0.96
N TYR A 132 8.70 21.66 -0.15
CA TYR A 132 9.90 20.95 -0.59
C TYR A 132 11.02 21.04 0.45
N LEU A 133 11.34 22.24 0.95
CA LEU A 133 12.34 22.42 2.01
C LEU A 133 11.98 21.65 3.29
N PHE A 134 10.70 21.62 3.67
CA PHE A 134 10.24 20.87 4.83
C PHE A 134 10.44 19.35 4.66
N ILE A 135 10.11 18.78 3.51
CA ILE A 135 10.28 17.34 3.22
C ILE A 135 11.76 16.94 3.25
N VAL A 136 12.63 17.75 2.63
CA VAL A 136 14.08 17.48 2.63
C VAL A 136 14.64 17.55 4.06
N GLY A 137 14.24 18.57 4.84
CA GLY A 137 14.62 18.69 6.25
C GLY A 137 14.16 17.50 7.09
N TYR A 138 12.93 17.05 6.89
CA TYR A 138 12.38 15.87 7.57
C TYR A 138 13.15 14.59 7.26
N LEU A 139 13.46 14.32 5.98
CA LEU A 139 14.23 13.14 5.58
C LEU A 139 15.66 13.16 6.14
N LEU A 140 16.30 14.33 6.21
CA LEU A 140 17.62 14.49 6.81
C LEU A 140 17.59 14.18 8.31
N LEU A 141 16.61 14.73 9.05
CA LEU A 141 16.41 14.45 10.46
C LEU A 141 16.13 12.95 10.71
N ALA A 142 15.32 12.32 9.86
CA ALA A 142 15.04 10.88 9.94
C ALA A 142 16.33 10.06 9.78
N LEU A 143 17.17 10.38 8.80
CA LEU A 143 18.46 9.72 8.61
C LEU A 143 19.41 9.92 9.80
N TYR A 144 19.48 11.14 10.35
CA TYR A 144 20.26 11.40 11.56
C TYR A 144 19.78 10.53 12.74
N ASN A 145 18.47 10.46 12.98
CA ASN A 145 17.89 9.65 14.05
C ASN A 145 18.17 8.15 13.86
N VAL A 146 18.05 7.63 12.63
CA VAL A 146 18.38 6.23 12.33
C VAL A 146 19.87 5.96 12.61
N CYS A 147 20.78 6.82 12.14
CA CYS A 147 22.22 6.69 12.43
C CYS A 147 22.53 6.75 13.94
N TRP A 148 21.79 7.57 14.70
CA TRP A 148 21.93 7.64 16.15
C TRP A 148 21.42 6.37 16.85
N MET A 149 20.27 5.83 16.42
CA MET A 149 19.73 4.56 16.93
C MET A 149 20.71 3.40 16.69
N MET A 150 21.35 3.33 15.53
CA MET A 150 22.33 2.29 15.19
C MET A 150 23.61 2.34 16.04
N LYS A 151 23.95 3.47 16.66
CA LYS A 151 25.14 3.60 17.54
C LYS A 151 24.95 2.97 18.93
N THR A 152 23.73 2.52 19.26
CA THR A 152 23.48 1.85 20.55
C THR A 152 24.04 0.42 20.53
N ASN A 153 25.33 0.29 20.82
CA ASN A 153 26.01 -0.99 21.04
C ASN A 153 25.50 -1.65 22.32
N LYS A 154 24.39 -2.38 22.25
CA LYS A 154 24.14 -3.48 23.19
C LYS A 154 24.58 -4.76 22.49
N GLY A 155 25.38 -5.55 23.20
CA GLY A 155 26.10 -6.72 22.67
C GLY A 155 25.24 -7.70 21.86
N PRO A 156 25.86 -8.68 21.19
CA PRO A 156 25.19 -9.52 20.21
C PRO A 156 23.87 -10.11 20.75
N LEU A 157 22.78 -9.93 20.00
CA LEU A 157 21.43 -10.48 20.26
C LEU A 157 21.39 -12.03 20.32
N ARG A 158 22.52 -12.71 20.09
CA ARG A 158 22.78 -14.08 20.53
C ARG A 158 23.89 -14.06 21.57
N ALA A 159 23.53 -14.38 22.82
CA ALA A 159 24.48 -15.14 23.63
C ALA A 159 24.67 -16.48 22.92
N LEU A 160 25.83 -16.64 22.27
CA LEU A 160 26.30 -17.95 21.84
C LEU A 160 26.44 -18.79 23.11
N LYS A 161 25.54 -19.75 23.30
CA LYS A 161 25.81 -20.94 24.08
C LYS A 161 26.16 -22.05 23.10
#